data_AF-A0AAV4ZX76-F1
#
_entry.id   AF-A0AAV4ZX76-F1
#
_cell.length_a   1.000
_cell.length_b   1.000
_cell.length_c   1.000
_cell.angle_alpha   90.00
_cell.angle_beta   90.00
_cell.angle_gamma   90.00
#
_symmetry.space_group_name_H-M   'P 1'
#
loop_
_entity.id
_entity.type
_entity.pdbx_description
1 polymer ?
#
loop_
_entity_poly.entity_id
_entity_poly.type
_entity_poly.pdbx_seq_one_letter_code
_entity_poly.pdbx_strand_id
1 'polypeptide(L)'
;MRVLVAIPHFYQATADSSHAYSDGRFPELRKQAIRSVFSAWRFAYATHQSVLNIEKRRYERIEAKVTELALFAITTGGNHLLDAEFCRGCSINHVEVTLEDARMMGFQAHRIFAEHARRFDLFVYSEDDLLPRDPAFLDKQLWFAETFGYRRVLLPNRYEWNMQGPAPKTFIDGDLVSRLTDPWWQKLPDERFLQARVLGRPVAFERTRNPHSGFHVFTQEQLRYAMGQPYWGDEDVSFVSPLESTAALTLLKSFAVYKGYGRDMDFLEVEHLDKRYSALGRNA
;
A
#
# COMPACT_ATOMS: atom_id res chain seq x y z
N MET A 1 -4.54 -13.92 11.94
CA MET A 1 -4.74 -12.45 11.87
C MET A 1 -5.87 -12.14 10.90
N ARG A 2 -6.64 -11.09 11.17
CA ARG A 2 -7.74 -10.57 10.34
C ARG A 2 -7.25 -9.31 9.64
N VAL A 3 -7.40 -9.25 8.32
CA VAL A 3 -6.85 -8.17 7.50
C VAL A 3 -7.95 -7.54 6.65
N LEU A 4 -7.99 -6.20 6.65
CA LEU A 4 -8.79 -5.41 5.72
C LEU A 4 -7.86 -4.69 4.76
N VAL A 5 -8.12 -4.82 3.46
CA VAL A 5 -7.40 -4.12 2.40
C VAL A 5 -8.38 -3.22 1.65
N ALA A 6 -8.07 -1.93 1.54
CA ALA A 6 -8.84 -0.96 0.78
C ALA A 6 -7.99 -0.40 -0.36
N ILE A 7 -8.51 -0.53 -1.58
CA ILE A 7 -7.84 -0.11 -2.81
C ILE A 7 -8.76 0.87 -3.55
N PRO A 8 -8.43 2.18 -3.54
CA PRO A 8 -9.02 3.13 -4.47
C PRO A 8 -8.66 2.80 -5.91
N HIS A 9 -9.64 2.79 -6.80
CA HIS A 9 -9.43 2.54 -8.21
C HIS A 9 -10.28 3.51 -9.03
N PHE A 10 -9.60 4.28 -9.87
CA PHE A 10 -10.22 5.15 -10.86
C PHE A 10 -9.56 4.91 -12.20
N TYR A 11 -10.39 4.83 -13.23
CA TYR A 11 -9.93 4.80 -14.61
C TYR A 11 -10.94 5.49 -15.50
N GLN A 12 -10.47 6.49 -16.23
CA GLN A 12 -11.25 7.14 -17.28
C GLN A 12 -10.35 7.24 -18.51
N ALA A 13 -10.78 6.64 -19.62
CA ALA A 13 -10.01 6.74 -20.85
C ALA A 13 -9.99 8.20 -21.32
N THR A 14 -8.80 8.81 -21.35
CA THR A 14 -8.61 10.16 -21.90
C THR A 14 -7.46 10.16 -22.90
N ALA A 15 -7.38 11.21 -23.72
CA ALA A 15 -6.24 11.45 -24.59
C ALA A 15 -5.01 12.00 -23.84
N ASP A 16 -5.17 12.42 -22.58
CA ASP A 16 -4.11 12.94 -21.72
C ASP A 16 -3.46 11.79 -20.92
N SER A 17 -2.18 11.53 -21.21
CA SER A 17 -1.39 10.49 -20.56
C SER A 17 -0.51 11.00 -19.41
N SER A 18 -0.75 12.21 -18.90
CA SER A 18 -0.01 12.77 -17.76
C SER A 18 -0.13 11.91 -16.50
N HIS A 19 -1.21 11.12 -16.38
CA HIS A 19 -1.44 10.20 -15.28
C HIS A 19 -1.76 8.78 -15.76
N ALA A 20 -1.26 7.77 -15.05
CA ALA A 20 -1.46 6.36 -15.40
C ALA A 20 -2.93 5.92 -15.32
N TYR A 21 -3.76 6.62 -14.53
CA TYR A 21 -5.21 6.39 -14.43
C TYR A 21 -6.02 6.95 -15.60
N SER A 22 -5.39 7.65 -16.54
CA SER A 22 -6.04 8.31 -17.67
C SER A 22 -5.51 7.92 -19.05
N ASP A 23 -4.51 7.03 -19.13
CA ASP A 23 -3.91 6.59 -20.39
C ASP A 23 -4.84 5.61 -21.14
N GLY A 24 -5.65 6.16 -22.04
CA GLY A 24 -6.57 5.40 -22.89
C GLY A 24 -5.91 4.48 -23.93
N ARG A 25 -4.57 4.50 -24.07
CA ARG A 25 -3.86 3.70 -25.09
C ARG A 25 -3.80 2.22 -24.75
N PHE A 26 -3.83 1.86 -23.46
CA PHE A 26 -3.66 0.47 -23.00
C PHE A 26 -4.62 0.06 -21.87
N PRO A 27 -5.96 0.18 -22.05
CA PRO A 27 -6.96 -0.18 -21.04
C PRO A 27 -6.80 -1.61 -20.52
N GLU A 28 -6.47 -2.56 -21.41
CA GLU A 28 -6.31 -3.96 -21.02
C GLU A 28 -5.10 -4.19 -20.11
N LEU A 29 -4.00 -3.45 -20.30
CA LEU A 29 -2.84 -3.52 -19.41
C LEU A 29 -3.21 -2.98 -18.02
N ARG A 30 -3.93 -1.85 -17.95
CA ARG A 30 -4.38 -1.30 -16.66
C ARG A 30 -5.36 -2.24 -15.97
N LYS A 31 -6.28 -2.86 -16.73
CA LYS A 31 -7.22 -3.86 -16.22
C LYS A 31 -6.49 -5.09 -15.67
N GLN A 32 -5.46 -5.58 -16.37
CA GLN A 32 -4.62 -6.68 -15.89
C GLN A 32 -3.84 -6.31 -14.63
N ALA A 33 -3.32 -5.08 -14.55
CA ALA A 33 -2.59 -4.59 -13.38
C ALA A 33 -3.46 -4.61 -12.12
N ILE A 34 -4.62 -3.96 -12.14
CA ILE A 34 -5.52 -3.93 -10.96
C ILE A 34 -6.03 -5.32 -10.59
N ARG A 35 -6.34 -6.17 -11.57
CA ARG A 35 -6.73 -7.57 -11.31
C ARG A 35 -5.58 -8.35 -10.66
N SER A 36 -4.34 -8.09 -11.04
CA SER A 36 -3.16 -8.72 -10.44
C SER A 36 -2.97 -8.30 -8.99
N VAL A 37 -3.19 -7.02 -8.67
CA VAL A 37 -3.14 -6.51 -7.28
C VAL A 37 -4.18 -7.20 -6.40
N PHE A 38 -5.46 -7.24 -6.80
CA PHE A 38 -6.49 -7.94 -6.04
C PHE A 38 -6.23 -9.45 -5.94
N SER A 39 -5.75 -10.07 -7.02
CA SER A 39 -5.42 -11.50 -7.04
C SER A 39 -4.27 -11.82 -6.10
N ALA A 40 -3.22 -10.98 -6.05
CA ALA A 40 -2.12 -11.16 -5.11
C ALA A 40 -2.61 -11.11 -3.66
N TRP A 41 -3.45 -10.12 -3.33
CA TRP A 41 -4.06 -10.08 -2.00
C TRP A 41 -4.89 -11.33 -1.70
N ARG A 42 -5.78 -11.73 -2.61
CA ARG A 42 -6.68 -12.87 -2.39
C ARG A 42 -5.94 -14.20 -2.29
N PHE A 43 -4.93 -14.43 -3.13
CA PHE A 43 -4.28 -15.74 -3.26
C PHE A 43 -3.02 -15.87 -2.40
N ALA A 44 -2.18 -14.83 -2.31
CA ALA A 44 -0.98 -14.88 -1.45
C ALA A 44 -1.36 -14.91 0.04
N TYR A 45 -2.47 -14.26 0.40
CA TYR A 45 -3.00 -14.21 1.77
C TYR A 45 -4.35 -14.95 1.88
N ALA A 46 -4.50 -16.02 1.10
CA ALA A 46 -5.67 -16.87 1.16
C ALA A 46 -5.95 -17.33 2.59
N THR A 47 -7.23 -17.32 2.97
CA THR A 47 -7.65 -17.68 4.34
C THR A 47 -7.50 -19.17 4.64
N HIS A 48 -7.26 -19.98 3.61
CA HIS A 48 -7.02 -21.41 3.70
C HIS A 48 -6.05 -21.82 2.61
N GLN A 49 -5.19 -22.78 2.94
CA GLN A 49 -4.26 -23.38 1.99
C GLN A 49 -4.52 -24.88 1.94
N SER A 50 -3.99 -25.53 0.90
CA SER A 50 -4.04 -26.98 0.78
C SER A 50 -2.71 -27.53 0.33
N VAL A 51 -2.32 -28.68 0.87
CA VAL A 51 -1.22 -29.48 0.36
C VAL A 51 -1.78 -30.70 -0.35
N LEU A 52 -1.21 -31.04 -1.50
CA LEU A 52 -1.49 -32.31 -2.15
C LEU A 52 -0.76 -33.41 -1.37
N ASN A 53 -1.53 -34.25 -0.67
CA ASN A 53 -1.01 -35.49 -0.13
C ASN A 53 -0.89 -36.50 -1.28
N ILE A 54 0.33 -36.66 -1.81
CA ILE A 54 0.62 -37.46 -3.00
C ILE A 54 0.31 -38.95 -2.77
N GLU A 55 0.68 -39.48 -1.60
CA GLU A 55 0.43 -40.87 -1.22
C GLU A 55 -1.07 -41.18 -1.23
N LYS A 56 -1.88 -40.30 -0.62
CA LYS A 56 -3.33 -40.46 -0.51
C LYS A 56 -4.10 -39.91 -1.70
N ARG A 57 -3.41 -39.30 -2.68
CA ARG A 57 -3.98 -38.63 -3.87
C ARG A 57 -5.14 -37.68 -3.51
N ARG A 58 -5.00 -36.92 -2.43
CA ARG A 58 -6.04 -36.00 -1.94
C ARG A 58 -5.44 -34.70 -1.45
N TYR A 59 -6.24 -33.64 -1.46
CA TYR A 59 -5.87 -32.37 -0.84
C TYR A 59 -6.16 -32.42 0.66
N GLU A 60 -5.18 -31.98 1.45
CA GLU A 60 -5.31 -31.80 2.90
C GLU A 60 -5.22 -30.30 3.21
N ARG A 61 -6.15 -29.80 4.04
CA ARG A 61 -6.24 -28.38 4.36
C ARG A 61 -5.15 -28.00 5.37
N ILE A 62 -4.54 -26.85 5.14
CA ILE A 62 -3.57 -26.21 6.03
C ILE A 62 -4.19 -24.93 6.58
N GLU A 63 -4.01 -24.70 7.88
CA GLU A 63 -4.38 -23.45 8.52
C GLU A 63 -3.54 -22.30 7.96
N ALA A 64 -4.22 -21.26 7.48
CA ALA A 64 -3.53 -20.06 7.02
C ALA A 64 -3.31 -19.09 8.18
N LYS A 65 -2.24 -18.29 8.06
CA LYS A 65 -1.96 -17.20 9.02
C LYS A 65 -3.05 -16.13 9.01
N VAL A 66 -3.57 -15.81 7.84
CA VAL A 66 -4.69 -14.88 7.67
C VAL A 66 -5.98 -15.69 7.83
N THR A 67 -6.74 -15.39 8.87
CA THR A 67 -7.98 -16.11 9.19
C THR A 67 -9.21 -15.42 8.58
N GLU A 68 -9.08 -14.14 8.25
CA GLU A 68 -10.10 -13.34 7.59
C GLU A 68 -9.44 -12.29 6.69
N LEU A 69 -9.91 -12.17 5.45
CA LEU A 69 -9.44 -11.18 4.48
C LEU A 69 -10.63 -10.48 3.83
N ALA A 70 -10.82 -9.21 4.17
CA ALA A 70 -11.79 -8.33 3.52
C ALA A 70 -11.07 -7.45 2.49
N LEU A 71 -11.49 -7.55 1.23
CA LEU A 71 -10.98 -6.72 0.14
C LEU A 71 -12.05 -5.71 -0.25
N PHE A 72 -11.69 -4.43 -0.28
CA PHE A 72 -12.55 -3.34 -0.71
C PHE A 72 -11.97 -2.68 -1.96
N ALA A 73 -12.79 -2.57 -3.00
CA ALA A 73 -12.51 -1.73 -4.16
C ALA A 73 -13.35 -0.46 -4.05
N ILE A 74 -12.71 0.70 -4.03
CA ILE A 74 -13.40 1.99 -3.92
C ILE A 74 -13.34 2.66 -5.29
N THR A 75 -14.50 2.99 -5.86
CA THR A 75 -14.59 3.62 -7.19
C THR A 75 -15.52 4.82 -7.16
N THR A 76 -15.48 5.68 -8.17
CA THR A 76 -16.41 6.82 -8.31
C THR A 76 -16.89 7.00 -9.75
N GLY A 77 -18.18 7.35 -9.90
CA GLY A 77 -18.79 7.78 -11.15
C GLY A 77 -18.73 6.76 -12.29
N GLY A 78 -18.78 5.45 -12.01
CA GLY A 78 -18.64 4.39 -13.01
C GLY A 78 -17.29 4.33 -13.75
N ASN A 79 -16.31 5.15 -13.36
CA ASN A 79 -15.01 5.25 -14.02
C ASN A 79 -14.03 4.24 -13.43
N HIS A 80 -14.15 2.97 -13.84
CA HIS A 80 -13.27 1.87 -13.38
C HIS A 80 -13.18 0.72 -14.39
N LEU A 81 -12.22 -0.17 -14.18
CA LEU A 81 -11.95 -1.35 -15.03
C LEU A 81 -12.34 -2.69 -14.38
N LEU A 82 -12.85 -2.66 -13.15
CA LEU A 82 -13.31 -3.85 -12.44
C LEU A 82 -14.67 -4.31 -12.99
N ASP A 83 -14.75 -5.57 -13.41
CA ASP A 83 -16.01 -6.20 -13.79
C ASP A 83 -16.61 -7.01 -12.63
N ALA A 84 -17.93 -7.16 -12.64
CA ALA A 84 -18.68 -7.79 -11.56
C ALA A 84 -18.36 -9.28 -11.39
N GLU A 85 -18.00 -9.96 -12.48
CA GLU A 85 -17.58 -11.37 -12.44
C GLU A 85 -16.27 -11.54 -11.68
N PHE A 86 -15.27 -10.72 -12.00
CA PHE A 86 -14.00 -10.70 -11.27
C PHE A 86 -14.20 -10.35 -9.80
N CYS A 87 -15.03 -9.34 -9.51
CA CYS A 87 -15.32 -8.95 -8.13
C CYS A 87 -15.94 -10.10 -7.32
N ARG A 88 -16.90 -10.83 -7.90
CA ARG A 88 -17.47 -12.04 -7.25
C ARG A 88 -16.42 -13.13 -7.07
N GLY A 89 -15.64 -13.44 -8.10
CA GLY A 89 -14.61 -14.48 -8.07
C GLY A 89 -13.52 -14.23 -7.02
N CYS A 90 -13.17 -12.96 -6.79
CA CYS A 90 -12.20 -12.55 -5.78
C CYS A 90 -12.84 -12.09 -4.45
N SER A 91 -14.17 -12.23 -4.30
CA SER A 91 -14.92 -11.77 -3.12
C SER A 91 -14.54 -10.33 -2.72
N ILE A 92 -14.55 -9.43 -3.70
CA ILE A 92 -14.24 -8.01 -3.55
C ILE A 92 -15.54 -7.30 -3.16
N ASN A 93 -15.50 -6.57 -2.05
CA ASN A 93 -16.55 -5.63 -1.67
C ASN A 93 -16.37 -4.37 -2.49
N HIS A 94 -17.15 -4.24 -3.56
CA HIS A 94 -17.13 -3.05 -4.41
C HIS A 94 -17.97 -1.95 -3.77
N VAL A 95 -17.32 -0.84 -3.44
CA VAL A 95 -17.91 0.35 -2.83
C VAL A 95 -17.83 1.48 -3.84
N GLU A 96 -18.97 1.80 -4.45
CA GLU A 96 -19.08 2.98 -5.29
C GLU A 96 -19.45 4.20 -4.44
N VAL A 97 -18.68 5.26 -4.59
CA VAL A 97 -18.93 6.56 -3.95
C VAL A 97 -19.16 7.64 -5.00
N THR A 98 -19.79 8.73 -4.60
CA THR A 98 -19.90 9.93 -5.45
C THR A 98 -18.92 10.97 -4.96
N LEU A 99 -17.90 11.26 -5.76
CA LEU A 99 -16.89 12.27 -5.49
C LEU A 99 -16.73 13.18 -6.69
N GLU A 100 -16.62 14.48 -6.45
CA GLU A 100 -16.30 15.48 -7.48
C GLU A 100 -14.85 15.33 -7.97
N ASP A 101 -13.92 15.05 -7.04
CA ASP A 101 -12.52 14.77 -7.34
C ASP A 101 -12.17 13.32 -6.96
N ALA A 102 -11.91 12.49 -7.97
CA ALA A 102 -11.53 11.10 -7.78
C ALA A 102 -10.23 10.91 -6.96
N ARG A 103 -9.36 11.91 -6.92
CA ARG A 103 -8.13 11.86 -6.12
C ARG A 103 -8.41 11.88 -4.61
N MET A 104 -9.63 12.20 -4.19
CA MET A 104 -10.07 12.15 -2.79
C MET A 104 -10.50 10.75 -2.33
N MET A 105 -10.55 9.76 -3.21
CA MET A 105 -11.03 8.41 -2.87
C MET A 105 -10.24 7.76 -1.72
N GLY A 106 -8.97 8.11 -1.52
CA GLY A 106 -8.19 7.54 -0.43
C GLY A 106 -8.74 7.89 0.96
N PHE A 107 -9.46 9.01 1.11
CA PHE A 107 -10.16 9.30 2.38
C PHE A 107 -11.33 8.36 2.64
N GLN A 108 -11.95 7.77 1.61
CA GLN A 108 -12.97 6.73 1.81
C GLN A 108 -12.35 5.45 2.37
N ALA A 109 -11.09 5.14 2.04
CA ALA A 109 -10.40 4.01 2.66
C ALA A 109 -10.25 4.23 4.18
N HIS A 110 -9.90 5.44 4.61
CA HIS A 110 -9.84 5.78 6.04
C HIS A 110 -11.21 5.68 6.73
N ARG A 111 -12.31 6.06 6.05
CA ARG A 111 -13.67 5.87 6.57
C ARG A 111 -14.00 4.39 6.76
N ILE A 112 -13.73 3.56 5.76
CA ILE A 112 -13.90 2.10 5.84
C ILE A 112 -13.05 1.52 6.99
N PHE A 113 -11.82 1.99 7.18
CA PHE A 113 -10.99 1.57 8.31
C PHE A 113 -11.65 1.91 9.65
N ALA A 114 -12.15 3.13 9.81
CA ALA A 114 -12.80 3.58 11.03
C ALA A 114 -14.06 2.75 11.36
N GLU A 115 -14.89 2.44 10.37
CA GLU A 115 -16.08 1.59 10.51
C GLU A 115 -15.73 0.17 10.99
N HIS A 116 -14.55 -0.33 10.58
CA HIS A 116 -14.11 -1.69 10.87
C HIS A 116 -13.02 -1.77 11.94
N ALA A 117 -12.73 -0.66 12.66
CA ALA A 117 -11.58 -0.52 13.54
C ALA A 117 -11.47 -1.60 14.64
N ARG A 118 -12.61 -2.16 15.07
CA ARG A 118 -12.67 -3.21 16.12
C ARG A 118 -12.64 -4.64 15.58
N ARG A 119 -12.74 -4.83 14.26
CA ARG A 119 -12.91 -6.15 13.63
C ARG A 119 -11.60 -6.72 13.10
N PHE A 120 -10.70 -5.88 12.59
CA PHE A 120 -9.46 -6.33 11.97
C PHE A 120 -8.24 -6.00 12.83
N ASP A 121 -7.18 -6.79 12.63
CA ASP A 121 -5.90 -6.63 13.32
C ASP A 121 -4.96 -5.72 12.50
N LEU A 122 -5.10 -5.77 11.16
CA LEU A 122 -4.36 -4.96 10.20
C LEU A 122 -5.30 -4.28 9.18
N PHE A 123 -4.97 -3.03 8.84
CA PHE A 123 -5.69 -2.19 7.88
C PHE A 123 -4.70 -1.71 6.82
N VAL A 124 -4.90 -2.14 5.58
CA VAL A 124 -3.99 -1.90 4.47
C VAL A 124 -4.64 -0.94 3.49
N TYR A 125 -3.98 0.19 3.26
CA TYR A 125 -4.24 1.06 2.12
C TYR A 125 -3.25 0.70 1.02
N SER A 126 -3.73 0.59 -0.22
CA SER A 126 -2.88 0.37 -1.39
C SER A 126 -3.48 1.06 -2.60
N GLU A 127 -2.65 1.78 -3.35
CA GLU A 127 -2.95 2.17 -4.73
C GLU A 127 -3.12 0.92 -5.60
N ASP A 128 -3.83 1.09 -6.71
CA ASP A 128 -4.32 0.04 -7.60
C ASP A 128 -3.26 -0.53 -8.57
N ASP A 129 -2.01 -0.09 -8.46
CA ASP A 129 -0.85 -0.60 -9.19
C ASP A 129 0.30 -1.05 -8.29
N LEU A 130 0.04 -1.25 -7.00
CA LEU A 130 1.03 -1.71 -6.04
C LEU A 130 0.82 -3.18 -5.68
N LEU A 131 1.78 -4.00 -6.10
CA LEU A 131 1.73 -5.45 -5.98
C LEU A 131 2.66 -5.94 -4.86
N PRO A 132 2.12 -6.40 -3.70
CA PRO A 132 2.93 -7.07 -2.70
C PRO A 132 3.30 -8.47 -3.19
N ARG A 133 4.59 -8.78 -3.21
CA ARG A 133 5.11 -10.10 -3.62
C ARG A 133 5.61 -10.98 -2.48
N ASP A 134 6.00 -10.36 -1.37
CA ASP A 134 6.61 -11.06 -0.25
C ASP A 134 5.55 -11.78 0.60
N PRO A 135 5.60 -13.12 0.76
CA PRO A 135 4.65 -13.85 1.61
C PRO A 135 4.77 -13.48 3.10
N ALA A 136 5.90 -12.90 3.53
CA ALA A 136 6.11 -12.44 4.91
C ALA A 136 5.74 -10.96 5.11
N PHE A 137 5.18 -10.27 4.11
CA PHE A 137 4.93 -8.82 4.15
C PHE A 137 4.14 -8.39 5.39
N LEU A 138 3.01 -9.05 5.68
CA LEU A 138 2.17 -8.72 6.83
C LEU A 138 2.85 -9.05 8.17
N ASP A 139 3.61 -10.15 8.22
CA ASP A 139 4.37 -10.53 9.42
C ASP A 139 5.46 -9.49 9.73
N LYS A 140 6.12 -8.95 8.69
CA LYS A 140 7.11 -7.87 8.84
C LYS A 140 6.50 -6.57 9.35
N GLN A 141 5.27 -6.25 8.93
CA GLN A 141 4.54 -5.08 9.44
C GLN A 141 4.23 -5.22 10.93
N LEU A 142 3.71 -6.37 11.35
CA LEU A 142 3.45 -6.66 12.77
C LEU A 142 4.75 -6.64 13.58
N TRP A 143 5.78 -7.35 13.11
CA TRP A 143 7.07 -7.41 13.75
C TRP A 143 7.68 -6.01 13.95
N PHE A 144 7.58 -5.12 12.95
CA PHE A 144 8.10 -3.76 13.08
C PHE A 144 7.35 -2.98 14.16
N ALA A 145 6.01 -3.05 14.15
CA ALA A 145 5.18 -2.36 15.14
C ALA A 145 5.42 -2.87 16.56
N GLU A 146 5.63 -4.19 16.74
CA GLU A 146 5.97 -4.81 18.02
C GLU A 146 7.37 -4.44 18.49
N THR A 147 8.33 -4.35 17.56
CA THR A 147 9.74 -4.08 17.88
C THR A 147 9.99 -2.61 18.21
N PHE A 148 9.37 -1.70 17.45
CA PHE A 148 9.64 -0.26 17.54
C PHE A 148 8.47 0.57 18.07
N GLY A 149 7.34 -0.07 18.38
CA GLY A 149 6.17 0.55 18.98
C GLY A 149 5.20 1.20 17.98
N TYR A 150 3.95 1.35 18.41
CA TYR A 150 2.84 1.83 17.56
C TYR A 150 2.96 3.30 17.09
N ARG A 151 3.89 4.09 17.63
CA ARG A 151 4.10 5.50 17.20
C ARG A 151 4.92 5.62 15.92
N ARG A 152 5.40 4.49 15.39
CA ARG A 152 6.24 4.42 14.20
C ARG A 152 5.54 3.54 13.16
N VAL A 153 5.58 3.97 11.90
CA VAL A 153 5.01 3.23 10.77
C VAL A 153 6.11 2.86 9.81
N LEU A 154 6.14 1.59 9.39
CA LEU A 154 6.99 1.11 8.32
C LEU A 154 6.22 1.15 7.00
N LEU A 155 6.75 1.91 6.04
CA LEU A 155 6.29 1.92 4.67
C LEU A 155 7.13 0.98 3.82
N PRO A 156 6.53 0.32 2.81
CA PRO A 156 7.31 -0.42 1.84
C PRO A 156 8.09 0.55 0.96
N ASN A 157 9.26 0.12 0.50
CA ASN A 157 9.92 0.74 -0.64
C ASN A 157 9.23 0.28 -1.94
N ARG A 158 8.81 1.23 -2.77
CA ARG A 158 8.34 0.94 -4.13
C ARG A 158 9.52 0.65 -5.04
N TYR A 159 9.39 -0.36 -5.87
CA TYR A 159 10.33 -0.63 -6.97
C TYR A 159 9.61 -0.86 -8.29
N GLU A 160 10.32 -0.67 -9.39
CA GLU A 160 9.88 -1.03 -10.73
C GLU A 160 10.84 -2.06 -11.33
N TRP A 161 10.30 -3.01 -12.08
CA TRP A 161 11.09 -3.88 -12.95
C TRP A 161 11.18 -3.29 -14.36
N ASN A 162 12.40 -2.90 -14.74
CA ASN A 162 12.65 -2.26 -16.01
C ASN A 162 14.04 -2.63 -16.55
N MET A 163 14.08 -3.53 -17.53
CA MET A 163 15.33 -3.94 -18.20
C MET A 163 16.06 -2.81 -18.92
N GLN A 164 15.37 -1.69 -19.16
CA GLN A 164 15.91 -0.52 -19.81
C GLN A 164 16.14 0.63 -18.80
N GLY A 165 15.85 0.40 -17.51
CA GLY A 165 16.17 1.32 -16.44
C GLY A 165 17.67 1.27 -16.07
N PRO A 166 18.12 2.09 -15.11
CA PRO A 166 19.51 2.07 -14.65
C PRO A 166 19.92 0.72 -14.04
N ALA A 167 18.96 -0.04 -13.53
CA ALA A 167 19.11 -1.43 -13.12
C ALA A 167 17.79 -2.20 -13.39
N PRO A 168 17.83 -3.53 -13.56
CA PRO A 168 16.62 -4.35 -13.76
C PRO A 168 15.55 -4.15 -12.68
N LYS A 169 15.98 -3.88 -11.45
CA LYS A 169 15.13 -3.48 -10.32
C LYS A 169 15.59 -2.12 -9.81
N THR A 170 14.70 -1.14 -9.86
CA THR A 170 14.98 0.24 -9.43
C THR A 170 14.01 0.62 -8.33
N PHE A 171 14.52 1.02 -7.16
CA PHE A 171 13.69 1.63 -6.12
C PHE A 171 13.36 3.07 -6.51
N ILE A 172 12.08 3.45 -6.42
CA ILE A 172 11.55 4.72 -6.94
C ILE A 172 11.16 5.71 -5.84
N ASP A 173 11.53 5.40 -4.59
CA ASP A 173 11.23 6.20 -3.40
C ASP A 173 12.40 7.10 -2.98
N GLY A 174 13.03 7.78 -3.95
CA GLY A 174 14.06 8.79 -3.66
C GLY A 174 13.53 9.95 -2.81
N ASP A 175 14.45 10.65 -2.13
CA ASP A 175 14.12 11.80 -1.28
C ASP A 175 13.32 12.86 -2.03
N LEU A 176 12.28 13.40 -1.37
CA LEU A 176 11.59 14.59 -1.84
C LEU A 176 12.40 15.84 -1.47
N VAL A 177 12.13 16.96 -2.17
CA VAL A 177 12.69 18.25 -1.79
C VAL A 177 12.29 18.61 -0.34
N SER A 178 13.27 19.00 0.46
CA SER A 178 13.12 19.07 1.93
C SER A 178 11.96 19.95 2.39
N ARG A 179 11.70 21.06 1.66
CA ARG A 179 10.58 21.97 1.94
C ARG A 179 9.20 21.31 2.00
N LEU A 180 9.01 20.15 1.36
CA LEU A 180 7.74 19.41 1.40
C LEU A 180 7.58 18.58 2.68
N THR A 181 8.69 18.13 3.29
CA THR A 181 8.66 17.14 4.37
C THR A 181 9.20 17.66 5.70
N ASP A 182 10.08 18.67 5.69
CA ASP A 182 10.65 19.31 6.88
C ASP A 182 9.58 19.80 7.88
N PRO A 183 8.45 20.43 7.47
CA PRO A 183 7.44 20.89 8.41
C PRO A 183 6.80 19.78 9.23
N TRP A 184 6.72 18.57 8.67
CA TRP A 184 6.16 17.39 9.33
C TRP A 184 7.22 16.69 10.17
N TRP A 185 8.43 16.58 9.63
CA TRP A 185 9.58 16.01 10.32
C TRP A 185 9.89 16.69 11.65
N GLN A 186 9.85 18.03 11.66
CA GLN A 186 10.14 18.83 12.86
C GLN A 186 9.04 18.73 13.93
N LYS A 187 7.78 18.54 13.53
CA LYS A 187 6.64 18.44 14.47
C LYS A 187 6.62 17.13 15.26
N LEU A 188 7.21 16.06 14.71
CA LEU A 188 7.26 14.74 15.33
C LEU A 188 8.70 14.26 15.45
N PRO A 189 9.54 14.80 16.34
CA PRO A 189 10.93 14.36 16.47
C PRO A 189 11.01 12.88 16.88
N ASP A 190 11.93 12.15 16.26
CA ASP A 190 12.21 10.72 16.50
C ASP A 190 13.62 10.40 15.97
N GLU A 191 14.13 9.21 16.26
CA GLU A 191 15.42 8.71 15.80
C GLU A 191 15.51 8.69 14.27
N ARG A 192 16.65 9.12 13.73
CA ARG A 192 16.86 9.07 12.28
C ARG A 192 16.95 7.64 11.76
N PHE A 193 17.63 6.77 12.51
CA PHE A 193 17.85 5.38 12.13
C PHE A 193 17.38 4.44 13.24
N LEU A 194 16.70 3.37 12.84
CA LEU A 194 16.39 2.24 13.71
C LEU A 194 17.16 1.02 13.23
N GLN A 195 17.55 0.17 14.17
CA GLN A 195 18.28 -1.06 13.87
C GLN A 195 17.68 -2.23 14.64
N ALA A 196 17.64 -3.40 14.01
CA ALA A 196 17.26 -4.64 14.65
C ALA A 196 17.98 -5.83 14.01
N ARG A 197 17.70 -7.04 14.52
CA ARG A 197 18.14 -8.29 13.89
C ARG A 197 16.94 -9.10 13.45
N VAL A 198 16.90 -9.45 12.16
CA VAL A 198 15.86 -10.32 11.58
C VAL A 198 16.54 -11.53 10.96
N LEU A 199 16.10 -12.73 11.34
CA LEU A 199 16.73 -14.00 10.92
C LEU A 199 18.26 -13.99 11.13
N GLY A 200 18.70 -13.41 12.25
CA GLY A 200 20.11 -13.28 12.62
C GLY A 200 20.91 -12.20 11.87
N ARG A 201 20.33 -11.52 10.89
CA ARG A 201 20.99 -10.45 10.11
C ARG A 201 20.64 -9.07 10.66
N PRO A 202 21.60 -8.14 10.74
CA PRO A 202 21.28 -6.74 11.04
C PRO A 202 20.43 -6.16 9.91
N VAL A 203 19.41 -5.39 10.25
CA VAL A 203 18.58 -4.64 9.32
C VAL A 203 18.46 -3.20 9.80
N ALA A 204 18.54 -2.24 8.87
CA ALA A 204 18.45 -0.82 9.14
C ALA A 204 17.22 -0.18 8.49
N PHE A 205 16.59 0.72 9.23
CA PHE A 205 15.49 1.55 8.77
C PHE A 205 15.87 3.01 8.91
N GLU A 206 15.60 3.82 7.89
CA GLU A 206 15.77 5.26 7.96
C GLU A 206 14.39 5.91 8.01
N ARG A 207 14.27 6.92 8.87
CA ARG A 207 13.13 7.82 8.85
C ARG A 207 13.07 8.47 7.48
N THR A 208 11.97 8.30 6.75
CA THR A 208 11.94 8.62 5.32
C THR A 208 11.65 10.09 5.05
N ARG A 209 12.38 10.69 4.10
CA ARG A 209 12.06 12.00 3.52
C ARG A 209 11.11 11.91 2.33
N ASN A 210 10.72 10.70 1.94
CA ASN A 210 9.65 10.44 0.99
C ASN A 210 8.57 9.56 1.65
N PRO A 211 7.60 10.19 2.33
CA PRO A 211 6.54 9.50 3.06
C PRO A 211 5.46 8.92 2.14
N HIS A 212 5.60 9.08 0.83
CA HIS A 212 4.67 8.53 -0.14
C HIS A 212 5.16 7.17 -0.65
N SER A 213 4.36 6.14 -0.40
CA SER A 213 4.52 4.81 -1.02
C SER A 213 3.25 4.37 -1.76
N GLY A 214 2.22 5.23 -1.83
CA GLY A 214 0.88 4.83 -2.29
C GLY A 214 0.28 3.68 -1.47
N PHE A 215 0.88 3.37 -0.32
CA PHE A 215 0.63 2.14 0.42
C PHE A 215 0.95 2.37 1.89
N HIS A 216 0.08 1.95 2.80
CA HIS A 216 0.43 1.90 4.22
C HIS A 216 -0.35 0.80 4.94
N VAL A 217 0.18 0.36 6.08
CA VAL A 217 -0.53 -0.56 6.96
C VAL A 217 -0.59 0.05 8.34
N PHE A 218 -1.79 0.02 8.93
CA PHE A 218 -1.98 0.24 10.35
C PHE A 218 -2.24 -1.08 11.05
N THR A 219 -1.58 -1.29 12.19
CA THR A 219 -2.12 -2.17 13.21
C THR A 219 -3.39 -1.58 13.80
N GLN A 220 -4.20 -2.40 14.46
CA GLN A 220 -5.37 -1.92 15.20
C GLN A 220 -5.00 -0.81 16.20
N GLU A 221 -3.85 -0.92 16.88
CA GLU A 221 -3.39 0.11 17.82
C GLU A 221 -3.00 1.41 17.12
N GLN A 222 -2.28 1.34 16.00
CA GLN A 222 -1.93 2.50 15.17
C GLN A 222 -3.20 3.18 14.64
N LEU A 223 -4.16 2.43 14.10
CA LEU A 223 -5.41 2.99 13.60
C LEU A 223 -6.17 3.69 14.72
N ARG A 224 -6.30 3.06 15.90
CA ARG A 224 -6.95 3.68 17.07
C ARG A 224 -6.26 4.97 17.49
N TYR A 225 -4.93 5.01 17.47
CA TYR A 225 -4.16 6.21 17.77
C TYR A 225 -4.41 7.31 16.74
N ALA A 226 -4.39 6.98 15.44
CA ALA A 226 -4.65 7.92 14.35
C ALA A 226 -6.08 8.49 14.42
N MET A 227 -7.08 7.64 14.67
CA MET A 227 -8.48 8.03 14.86
C MET A 227 -8.71 8.96 16.06
N GLY A 228 -7.84 8.88 17.07
CA GLY A 228 -7.89 9.76 18.24
C GLY A 228 -7.30 11.16 18.00
N GLN A 229 -6.72 11.41 16.83
CA GLN A 229 -6.13 12.71 16.52
C GLN A 229 -7.18 13.72 16.04
N PRO A 230 -7.03 15.02 16.35
CA PRO A 230 -8.03 16.04 16.03
C PRO A 230 -8.23 16.27 14.53
N TYR A 231 -7.30 15.80 13.70
CA TYR A 231 -7.31 15.93 12.24
C TYR A 231 -7.72 14.62 11.53
N TRP A 232 -8.15 13.59 12.27
CA TRP A 232 -8.61 12.36 11.62
C TRP A 232 -9.87 12.63 10.76
N GLY A 233 -9.79 12.31 9.48
CA GLY A 233 -10.91 12.50 8.55
C GLY A 233 -11.18 13.96 8.19
N ASP A 234 -10.22 14.88 8.41
CA ASP A 234 -10.33 16.30 8.04
C ASP A 234 -10.23 16.56 6.52
N GLU A 235 -9.95 15.51 5.74
CA GLU A 235 -9.76 15.56 4.28
C GLU A 235 -8.72 16.60 3.84
N ASP A 236 -7.73 16.89 4.70
CA ASP A 236 -6.68 17.85 4.38
C ASP A 236 -5.82 17.38 3.20
N VAL A 237 -5.63 18.27 2.23
CA VAL A 237 -4.85 18.02 1.01
C VAL A 237 -3.59 18.88 0.91
N SER A 238 -3.11 19.44 2.03
CA SER A 238 -2.02 20.42 2.07
C SER A 238 -0.61 19.85 1.81
N PHE A 239 -0.45 18.56 1.46
CA PHE A 239 0.87 17.97 1.30
C PHE A 239 1.50 18.26 -0.07
N VAL A 240 0.95 17.67 -1.14
CA VAL A 240 1.44 17.85 -2.53
C VAL A 240 0.25 18.00 -3.47
N SER A 241 -0.62 17.00 -3.49
CA SER A 241 -1.94 17.08 -4.12
C SER A 241 -2.93 16.22 -3.32
N PRO A 242 -4.23 16.21 -3.66
CA PRO A 242 -5.19 15.32 -3.03
C PRO A 242 -4.74 13.85 -2.99
N LEU A 243 -4.17 13.34 -4.09
CA LEU A 243 -3.74 11.94 -4.21
C LEU A 243 -2.64 11.60 -3.20
N GLU A 244 -1.55 12.39 -3.19
CA GLU A 244 -0.45 12.14 -2.24
C GLU A 244 -0.88 12.39 -0.80
N SER A 245 -1.82 13.30 -0.57
CA SER A 245 -2.30 13.63 0.78
C SER A 245 -3.12 12.49 1.37
N THR A 246 -3.98 11.84 0.58
CA THR A 246 -4.77 10.70 1.08
C THR A 246 -3.87 9.53 1.49
N ALA A 247 -2.78 9.29 0.75
CA ALA A 247 -1.88 8.18 1.02
C ALA A 247 -0.87 8.46 2.16
N ALA A 248 -0.44 9.72 2.34
CA ALA A 248 0.70 10.05 3.21
C ALA A 248 0.41 11.06 4.33
N LEU A 249 -0.55 11.98 4.19
CA LEU A 249 -0.65 13.11 5.11
C LEU A 249 -1.13 12.71 6.50
N THR A 250 -2.07 11.77 6.59
CA THR A 250 -2.51 11.21 7.89
C THR A 250 -1.34 10.56 8.63
N LEU A 251 -0.43 9.91 7.89
CA LEU A 251 0.78 9.32 8.46
C LEU A 251 1.73 10.39 8.99
N LEU A 252 2.04 11.38 8.15
CA LEU A 252 2.96 12.47 8.47
C LEU A 252 2.52 13.30 9.67
N LYS A 253 1.21 13.49 9.85
CA LYS A 253 0.66 14.21 10.99
C LYS A 253 0.76 13.40 12.29
N SER A 254 0.76 12.07 12.23
CA SER A 254 0.55 11.20 13.39
C SER A 254 1.75 10.36 13.82
N PHE A 255 2.63 9.99 12.89
CA PHE A 255 3.66 8.97 13.13
C PHE A 255 5.03 9.42 12.63
N ALA A 256 6.08 8.87 13.25
CA ALA A 256 7.38 8.83 12.61
C ALA A 256 7.39 7.71 11.57
N VAL A 257 7.71 8.06 10.32
CA VAL A 257 7.58 7.17 9.16
C VAL A 257 8.95 6.66 8.73
N TYR A 258 9.09 5.35 8.59
CA TYR A 258 10.35 4.67 8.26
C TYR A 258 10.22 3.83 6.99
N LYS A 259 11.35 3.62 6.31
CA LYS A 259 11.52 2.65 5.21
C LYS A 259 12.81 1.86 5.43
N GLY A 260 12.92 0.67 4.84
CA GLY A 260 14.19 -0.06 4.79
C GLY A 260 15.25 0.77 4.07
N TYR A 261 16.50 0.75 4.56
CA TYR A 261 17.54 1.69 4.13
C TYR A 261 18.79 1.00 3.58
N GLY A 262 19.42 1.62 2.58
CA GLY A 262 20.70 1.18 2.02
C GLY A 262 20.64 -0.23 1.43
N ARG A 263 21.35 -1.17 2.04
CA ARG A 263 21.34 -2.58 1.61
C ARG A 263 20.06 -3.33 1.98
N ASP A 264 19.28 -2.77 2.91
CA ASP A 264 18.06 -3.37 3.45
C ASP A 264 16.79 -2.75 2.85
N MET A 265 16.91 -2.05 1.71
CA MET A 265 15.74 -1.47 1.02
C MET A 265 14.71 -2.52 0.61
N ASP A 266 15.14 -3.77 0.41
CA ASP A 266 14.30 -4.91 0.06
C ASP A 266 13.65 -5.59 1.29
N PHE A 267 13.89 -5.09 2.51
CA PHE A 267 13.30 -5.64 3.72
C PHE A 267 11.77 -5.67 3.63
N LEU A 268 11.16 -4.58 3.17
CA LEU A 268 9.73 -4.48 2.91
C LEU A 268 9.53 -3.69 1.62
N GLU A 269 8.94 -4.33 0.61
CA GLU A 269 8.83 -3.76 -0.72
C GLU A 269 7.53 -4.13 -1.43
N VAL A 270 7.11 -3.25 -2.33
CA VAL A 270 5.97 -3.45 -3.23
C VAL A 270 6.41 -3.11 -4.65
N GLU A 271 5.99 -3.91 -5.63
CA GLU A 271 6.20 -3.57 -7.03
C GLU A 271 5.19 -2.53 -7.46
N HIS A 272 5.67 -1.46 -8.08
CA HIS A 272 4.86 -0.55 -8.87
C HIS A 272 4.78 -1.10 -10.29
N LEU A 273 3.57 -1.41 -10.76
CA LEU A 273 3.35 -2.13 -12.04
C LEU A 273 3.56 -1.27 -13.30
N ASP A 274 3.83 0.03 -13.14
CA ASP A 274 4.27 0.93 -14.20
C ASP A 274 5.81 0.99 -14.26
N LYS A 275 6.37 1.62 -15.30
CA LYS A 275 7.81 1.83 -15.51
C LYS A 275 8.17 3.30 -15.62
N ARG A 276 7.21 4.21 -15.38
CA ARG A 276 7.37 5.64 -15.61
C ARG A 276 8.54 6.23 -14.81
N TYR A 277 8.74 5.82 -13.56
CA TYR A 277 9.71 6.48 -12.68
C TYR A 277 11.14 6.03 -12.99
N SER A 278 11.36 4.75 -13.22
CA SER A 278 12.65 4.20 -13.65
C SER A 278 13.06 4.68 -15.05
N ALA A 279 12.13 5.21 -15.84
CA ALA A 279 12.41 5.86 -17.13
C ALA A 279 12.80 7.35 -17.02
N LEU A 280 12.47 8.05 -15.91
CA LEU A 280 12.76 9.49 -15.76
C LEU A 280 14.26 9.82 -15.77
N GLY A 281 15.09 8.93 -15.23
CA GLY A 281 16.54 9.12 -15.14
C GLY A 281 17.29 9.06 -16.47
N ARG A 282 16.62 8.87 -17.62
CA ARG A 282 17.27 8.78 -18.93
C ARG A 282 17.60 10.12 -19.57
N ASN A 283 17.05 11.22 -19.05
CA ASN A 283 17.24 12.57 -19.60
C ASN A 283 18.16 13.44 -18.72
N ALA A 284 18.92 12.84 -17.80
CA ALA A 284 19.89 13.53 -16.94
C ALA A 284 21.33 13.22 -17.39
#